data_AF-A0A1V6EC40-F1
#
_entry.id   AF-A0A1V6EC40-F1
#
_cell.length_a   1.000
_cell.length_b   1.000
_cell.length_c   1.000
_cell.angle_alpha   90.00
_cell.angle_beta   90.00
_cell.angle_gamma   90.00
#
_symmetry.space_group_name_H-M   'P 1'
#
loop_
_entity.id
_entity.type
_entity.pdbx_description
1 polymer ?
#
loop_
_entity_poly.entity_id
_entity_poly.type
_entity_poly.pdbx_seq_one_letter_code
_entity_poly.pdbx_strand_id
1 'polypeptide(L)'
;MIDMANDSGLFHTSAAPGLMPLYEAKLIHQFDHRWATYSMSNVAPGEEPRCRDLTDEEKRDPHLSIQPRYWVEQREVLARIADAPKAVIKAWRTSDIVELRKALLGPGIPWQLAALADSSDLLAAVGAWLEAKSPRWLMGWRDITNATNERTVIASVLPRAGVGNSMPLMIFSSTINSWLFACLISNLSSILVDFIARHKIGGTHLNYFIYKQLPVLPPDAYSTDDLAFIIPRVFALTYTAYDIAGWAEDLWNSLDTNIRARVYRRFQRESNYYRRMSEPEFPPSRIAKDEAAAPQEPSYLPDSFFDRPFSTEFFPPFPWSPERRAVLRAELDAYYARLYGLDRDELRYILDPKNVMGKDYPSETFRVLKNNELKVYGEYRTQRLVLAAWDAIEKGELT
;
A
#
# COMPACT_ATOMS: atom_id res chain seq x y z
N MET A 1 -16.08 5.09 4.28
CA MET A 1 -15.86 5.83 3.00
C MET A 1 -16.81 7.01 2.93
N ILE A 2 -16.52 7.95 2.05
CA ILE A 2 -17.27 9.17 1.77
C ILE A 2 -17.91 9.03 0.39
N ASP A 3 -19.20 9.26 0.27
CA ASP A 3 -19.92 9.12 -1.01
C ASP A 3 -19.69 10.36 -1.87
N MET A 4 -19.12 10.18 -3.07
CA MET A 4 -18.73 11.32 -3.92
C MET A 4 -19.91 12.19 -4.38
N ALA A 5 -21.15 11.68 -4.34
CA ALA A 5 -22.35 12.44 -4.69
C ALA A 5 -23.11 12.89 -3.44
N ASN A 6 -23.47 11.95 -2.56
CA ASN A 6 -24.32 12.21 -1.41
C ASN A 6 -23.62 13.04 -0.32
N ASP A 7 -22.30 12.93 -0.19
CA ASP A 7 -21.50 13.68 0.78
C ASP A 7 -20.82 14.92 0.15
N SER A 8 -21.17 15.31 -1.08
CA SER A 8 -20.48 16.40 -1.81
C SER A 8 -20.50 17.76 -1.11
N GLY A 9 -21.51 18.01 -0.26
CA GLY A 9 -21.57 19.20 0.59
C GLY A 9 -20.48 19.28 1.66
N LEU A 10 -19.73 18.20 1.91
CA LEU A 10 -18.60 18.15 2.84
C LEU A 10 -17.26 18.50 2.18
N PHE A 11 -17.23 18.74 0.86
CA PHE A 11 -15.99 18.82 0.10
C PHE A 11 -15.49 20.26 0.00
N HIS A 12 -14.22 20.44 0.31
CA HIS A 12 -13.47 21.67 0.08
C HIS A 12 -12.59 21.50 -1.14
N THR A 13 -12.32 22.58 -1.87
CA THR A 13 -11.48 22.59 -3.09
C THR A 13 -10.09 23.18 -2.86
N SER A 14 -9.74 23.46 -1.60
CA SER A 14 -8.40 23.87 -1.19
C SER A 14 -8.05 23.28 0.18
N ALA A 15 -6.76 23.15 0.44
CA ALA A 15 -6.25 22.76 1.75
C ALA A 15 -6.47 23.89 2.77
N ALA A 16 -6.79 23.52 4.00
CA ALA A 16 -6.86 24.41 5.15
C ALA A 16 -6.57 23.64 6.44
N PRO A 17 -6.18 24.31 7.55
CA PRO A 17 -6.01 23.66 8.84
C PRO A 17 -7.25 22.84 9.24
N GLY A 18 -7.04 21.60 9.70
CA GLY A 18 -8.13 20.68 10.07
C GLY A 18 -8.77 19.92 8.90
N LEU A 19 -8.39 20.20 7.65
CA LEU A 19 -8.81 19.43 6.48
C LEU A 19 -7.78 18.35 6.12
N MET A 20 -8.28 17.20 5.69
CA MET A 20 -7.51 16.06 5.19
C MET A 20 -7.77 15.86 3.70
N PRO A 21 -6.78 15.37 2.93
CA PRO A 21 -6.99 15.06 1.52
C PRO A 21 -8.08 13.99 1.35
N LEU A 22 -8.92 14.12 0.32
CA LEU A 22 -9.89 13.11 -0.08
C LEU A 22 -9.30 12.27 -1.22
N TYR A 23 -8.93 11.04 -0.91
CA TYR A 23 -8.42 10.07 -1.86
C TYR A 23 -9.54 9.46 -2.70
N GLU A 24 -9.40 9.53 -4.02
CA GLU A 24 -10.16 8.72 -4.97
C GLU A 24 -9.34 7.48 -5.36
N ALA A 25 -10.01 6.39 -5.72
CA ALA A 25 -9.37 5.13 -6.10
C ALA A 25 -8.32 5.27 -7.22
N LYS A 26 -8.51 6.22 -8.14
CA LYS A 26 -7.57 6.46 -9.25
C LYS A 26 -6.23 7.05 -8.82
N LEU A 27 -6.12 7.57 -7.59
CA LEU A 27 -4.88 8.14 -7.05
C LEU A 27 -3.91 7.07 -6.53
N ILE A 28 -4.34 5.82 -6.43
CA ILE A 28 -3.53 4.70 -5.94
C ILE A 28 -3.28 3.65 -7.01
N HIS A 29 -2.18 2.91 -6.84
CA HIS A 29 -1.88 1.67 -7.54
C HIS A 29 -1.25 0.67 -6.56
N GLN A 30 -1.00 -0.56 -7.01
CA GLN A 30 -0.34 -1.60 -6.21
C GLN A 30 0.98 -1.08 -5.60
N PHE A 31 1.02 -1.12 -4.27
CA PHE A 31 2.13 -0.61 -3.45
C PHE A 31 2.47 0.87 -3.69
N ASP A 32 1.57 1.68 -4.23
CA ASP A 32 1.83 3.08 -4.55
C ASP A 32 0.62 3.94 -4.19
N HIS A 33 0.70 4.61 -3.04
CA HIS A 33 -0.31 5.58 -2.62
C HIS A 33 -0.18 6.93 -3.33
N ARG A 34 0.88 7.13 -4.12
CA ARG A 34 1.15 8.36 -4.86
C ARG A 34 1.14 8.08 -6.36
N TRP A 35 0.21 7.24 -6.82
CA TRP A 35 0.16 6.85 -8.22
C TRP A 35 -0.17 8.03 -9.13
N ALA A 36 -1.23 8.77 -8.78
CA ALA A 36 -1.72 9.90 -9.55
C ALA A 36 -2.00 11.12 -8.68
N THR A 37 -2.09 12.27 -9.34
CA THR A 37 -2.26 13.59 -8.74
C THR A 37 -3.15 14.47 -9.63
N TYR A 38 -3.82 15.45 -9.03
CA TYR A 38 -4.58 16.45 -9.79
C TYR A 38 -3.71 17.64 -10.19
N SER A 39 -3.81 18.03 -11.46
CA SER A 39 -3.21 19.25 -11.98
C SER A 39 -4.15 20.43 -11.76
N MET A 40 -3.74 21.36 -10.89
CA MET A 40 -4.47 22.61 -10.65
C MET A 40 -4.08 23.74 -11.62
N SER A 41 -3.04 23.53 -12.44
CA SER A 41 -2.65 24.47 -13.50
C SER A 41 -3.53 24.35 -14.73
N ASN A 42 -3.80 25.49 -15.39
CA ASN A 42 -4.52 25.58 -16.67
C ASN A 42 -5.93 24.98 -16.65
N VAL A 43 -6.60 25.05 -15.49
CA VAL A 43 -8.02 24.68 -15.38
C VAL A 43 -8.85 25.84 -15.89
N ALA A 44 -9.57 25.64 -16.99
CA ALA A 44 -10.45 26.67 -17.53
C ALA A 44 -11.61 26.97 -16.56
N PRO A 45 -12.18 28.19 -16.56
CA PRO A 45 -13.33 28.51 -15.74
C PRO A 45 -14.49 27.53 -15.99
N GLY A 46 -14.92 26.82 -14.94
CA GLY A 46 -16.00 25.83 -15.02
C GLY A 46 -15.57 24.40 -15.39
N GLU A 47 -14.29 24.16 -15.68
CA GLU A 47 -13.76 22.82 -15.90
C GLU A 47 -13.21 22.18 -14.62
N GLU A 48 -13.20 20.85 -14.59
CA GLU A 48 -12.63 20.09 -13.49
C GLU A 48 -11.12 19.92 -13.67
N PRO A 49 -10.32 19.94 -12.59
CA PRO A 49 -8.90 19.68 -12.68
C PRO A 49 -8.65 18.26 -13.24
N ARG A 50 -7.68 18.15 -14.13
CA ARG A 50 -7.34 16.87 -14.75
C ARG A 50 -6.47 16.03 -13.80
N CYS A 51 -6.84 14.77 -13.63
CA CYS A 51 -6.01 13.77 -12.97
C CYS A 51 -4.94 13.26 -13.95
N ARG A 52 -3.69 13.15 -13.50
CA ARG A 52 -2.56 12.57 -14.24
C ARG A 52 -1.74 11.67 -13.33
N ASP A 53 -0.99 10.75 -13.91
CA ASP A 53 -0.03 9.97 -13.15
C ASP A 53 1.13 10.88 -12.68
N LEU A 54 1.64 10.60 -11.47
CA LEU A 54 2.90 11.18 -11.01
C LEU A 54 4.05 10.52 -11.76
N THR A 55 4.98 11.33 -12.24
CA THR A 55 6.18 10.83 -12.90
C THR A 55 7.13 10.17 -11.91
N ASP A 56 7.99 9.28 -12.39
CA ASP A 56 8.98 8.62 -11.53
C ASP A 56 9.98 9.61 -10.92
N GLU A 57 10.26 10.73 -11.60
CA GLU A 57 11.10 11.81 -11.07
C GLU A 57 10.43 12.53 -9.91
N GLU A 58 9.15 12.89 -10.05
CA GLU A 58 8.37 13.49 -8.95
C GLU A 58 8.32 12.56 -7.73
N LYS A 59 8.18 11.24 -7.95
CA LYS A 59 8.13 10.25 -6.86
C LYS A 59 9.46 10.07 -6.13
N ARG A 60 10.59 10.52 -6.69
CA ARG A 60 11.89 10.50 -6.00
C ARG A 60 11.92 11.47 -4.82
N ASP A 61 11.08 12.50 -4.80
CA ASP A 61 10.90 13.33 -3.63
C ASP A 61 10.05 12.58 -2.57
N PRO A 62 10.63 12.19 -1.42
CA PRO A 62 9.89 11.50 -0.36
C PRO A 62 8.94 12.41 0.42
N HIS A 63 9.03 13.74 0.26
CA HIS A 63 8.14 14.71 0.88
C HIS A 63 6.91 15.03 0.02
N LEU A 64 6.95 14.69 -1.27
CA LEU A 64 5.82 14.90 -2.16
C LEU A 64 4.63 14.05 -1.72
N SER A 65 3.54 14.73 -1.39
CA SER A 65 2.21 14.16 -1.23
C SER A 65 1.36 14.41 -2.49
N ILE A 66 0.32 13.60 -2.71
CA ILE A 66 -0.58 13.83 -3.85
C ILE A 66 -1.37 15.14 -3.67
N GLN A 67 -1.72 15.76 -4.79
CA GLN A 67 -2.71 16.82 -4.85
C GLN A 67 -4.08 16.18 -5.07
N PRO A 68 -4.97 16.13 -4.07
CA PRO A 68 -6.31 15.61 -4.27
C PRO A 68 -7.17 16.62 -5.03
N ARG A 69 -8.35 16.20 -5.49
CA ARG A 69 -9.36 17.13 -6.00
C ARG A 69 -10.09 17.84 -4.88
N TYR A 70 -10.29 17.14 -3.77
CA TYR A 70 -11.09 17.59 -2.65
C TYR A 70 -10.38 17.34 -1.32
N TRP A 71 -10.80 18.08 -0.32
CA TRP A 71 -10.43 17.89 1.07
C TRP A 71 -11.71 17.81 1.92
N VAL A 72 -11.61 17.14 3.06
CA VAL A 72 -12.72 16.95 3.99
C VAL A 72 -12.24 17.19 5.41
N GLU A 73 -13.12 17.62 6.31
CA GLU A 73 -12.74 17.81 7.71
C GLU A 73 -12.22 16.51 8.32
N GLN A 74 -11.13 16.59 9.10
CA GLN A 74 -10.65 15.49 9.95
C GLN A 74 -11.80 14.93 10.81
N ARG A 75 -12.70 15.83 11.23
CA ARG A 75 -14.10 15.62 11.57
C ARG A 75 -14.70 14.29 11.08
N GLU A 76 -14.97 14.34 9.79
CA GLU A 76 -15.71 13.35 9.01
C GLU A 76 -14.86 12.12 8.72
N VAL A 77 -13.53 12.27 8.68
CA VAL A 77 -12.58 11.16 8.52
C VAL A 77 -12.60 10.28 9.76
N LEU A 78 -12.34 10.84 10.94
CA LEU A 78 -12.33 10.11 12.22
C LEU A 78 -13.66 9.41 12.47
N ALA A 79 -14.78 10.08 12.15
CA ALA A 79 -16.12 9.52 12.28
C ALA A 79 -16.32 8.21 11.49
N ARG A 80 -15.54 7.99 10.43
CA ARG A 80 -15.68 6.84 9.53
C ARG A 80 -14.65 5.73 9.77
N ILE A 81 -13.54 6.03 10.45
CA ILE A 81 -12.42 5.09 10.60
C ILE A 81 -12.13 4.72 12.06
N ALA A 82 -12.65 5.47 13.02
CA ALA A 82 -12.45 5.19 14.44
C ALA A 82 -13.19 3.92 14.87
N ASP A 83 -12.54 3.10 15.69
CA ASP A 83 -13.18 2.02 16.43
C ASP A 83 -13.93 2.61 17.65
N ALA A 84 -15.19 2.98 17.43
CA ALA A 84 -15.99 3.72 18.40
C ALA A 84 -17.48 3.31 18.37
N PRO A 85 -18.21 3.44 19.50
CA PRO A 85 -19.64 3.18 19.53
C PRO A 85 -20.42 4.04 18.52
N LYS A 86 -21.31 3.41 17.76
CA LYS A 86 -22.10 4.09 16.71
C LYS A 86 -22.89 5.29 17.23
N ALA A 87 -23.39 5.24 18.46
CA ALA A 87 -24.11 6.36 19.08
C ALA A 87 -23.21 7.60 19.25
N VAL A 88 -21.96 7.39 19.69
CA VAL A 88 -20.96 8.46 19.84
C VAL A 88 -20.56 9.00 18.47
N ILE A 89 -20.33 8.14 17.48
CA ILE A 89 -20.04 8.58 16.10
C ILE A 89 -21.19 9.42 15.53
N LYS A 90 -22.45 9.00 15.73
CA LYS A 90 -23.61 9.74 15.23
C LYS A 90 -23.69 11.13 15.86
N ALA A 91 -23.54 11.24 17.18
CA ALA A 91 -23.54 12.53 17.87
C ALA A 91 -22.30 13.37 17.53
N TRP A 92 -21.14 12.72 17.35
CA TRP A 92 -19.91 13.37 16.89
C TRP A 92 -20.07 14.01 15.51
N ARG A 93 -20.99 13.57 14.65
CA ARG A 93 -21.18 14.22 13.34
C ARG A 93 -22.08 15.45 13.39
N THR A 94 -22.83 15.68 14.48
CA THR A 94 -23.73 16.84 14.59
C THR A 94 -23.01 18.10 15.10
N SER A 95 -21.87 17.94 15.77
CA SER A 95 -21.20 19.03 16.51
C SER A 95 -21.98 19.59 17.68
N ASP A 96 -23.05 18.92 18.06
CA ASP A 96 -23.86 19.31 19.20
C ASP A 96 -23.28 18.69 20.48
N ILE A 97 -22.78 19.54 21.38
CA ILE A 97 -22.19 19.16 22.66
C ILE A 97 -23.21 18.43 23.54
N VAL A 98 -24.48 18.81 23.49
CA VAL A 98 -25.55 18.22 24.32
C VAL A 98 -25.83 16.80 23.85
N GLU A 99 -25.99 16.60 22.54
CA GLU A 99 -26.18 15.26 21.97
C GLU A 99 -24.96 14.38 22.18
N LEU A 100 -23.75 14.93 22.04
CA LEU A 100 -22.51 14.19 22.29
C LEU A 100 -22.40 13.74 23.74
N ARG A 101 -22.67 14.65 24.69
CA ARG A 101 -22.66 14.33 26.13
C ARG A 101 -23.69 13.25 26.46
N LYS A 102 -24.90 13.36 25.91
CA LYS A 102 -25.95 12.35 26.07
C LYS A 102 -25.52 10.99 25.51
N ALA A 103 -24.86 10.97 24.35
CA ALA A 103 -24.37 9.73 23.75
C ALA A 103 -23.28 9.06 24.60
N LEU A 104 -22.39 9.83 25.22
CA LEU A 104 -21.33 9.31 26.10
C LEU A 104 -21.86 8.71 27.41
N LEU A 105 -22.98 9.22 27.92
CA LEU A 105 -23.66 8.70 29.10
C LEU A 105 -24.68 7.60 28.77
N GLY A 106 -24.71 7.15 27.52
CA GLY A 106 -25.59 6.10 27.05
C GLY A 106 -25.20 4.70 27.57
N PRO A 107 -26.12 3.73 27.48
CA PRO A 107 -25.83 2.35 27.86
C PRO A 107 -24.75 1.73 26.97
N GLY A 108 -23.87 0.92 27.56
CA GLY A 108 -22.83 0.18 26.83
C GLY A 108 -21.62 1.00 26.41
N ILE A 109 -21.52 2.27 26.83
CA ILE A 109 -20.32 3.09 26.61
C ILE A 109 -19.23 2.67 27.61
N PRO A 110 -17.99 2.40 27.15
CA PRO A 110 -16.87 2.10 28.05
C PRO A 110 -16.61 3.26 29.01
N TRP A 111 -16.30 2.95 30.28
CA TRP A 111 -16.15 3.98 31.33
C TRP A 111 -15.09 5.05 30.99
N GLN A 112 -14.00 4.67 30.30
CA GLN A 112 -12.96 5.60 29.85
C GLN A 112 -13.50 6.65 28.88
N LEU A 113 -14.42 6.25 28.01
CA LEU A 113 -15.08 7.14 27.05
C LEU A 113 -16.19 7.95 27.73
N ALA A 114 -16.98 7.31 28.61
CA ALA A 114 -18.03 7.98 29.38
C ALA A 114 -17.47 9.11 30.26
N ALA A 115 -16.29 8.90 30.85
CA ALA A 115 -15.59 9.91 31.68
C ALA A 115 -15.28 11.21 30.92
N LEU A 116 -15.19 11.16 29.58
CA LEU A 116 -14.98 12.38 28.78
C LEU A 116 -16.18 13.33 28.84
N ALA A 117 -17.37 12.85 29.23
CA ALA A 117 -18.55 13.69 29.39
C ALA A 117 -18.25 14.88 30.31
N ASP A 118 -17.46 14.70 31.37
CA ASP A 118 -17.16 15.78 32.33
C ASP A 118 -16.12 16.79 31.84
N SER A 119 -15.57 16.62 30.62
CA SER A 119 -14.63 17.56 30.03
C SER A 119 -15.25 18.95 29.82
N SER A 120 -14.49 19.98 30.19
CA SER A 120 -14.81 21.38 29.90
C SER A 120 -14.72 21.70 28.41
N ASP A 121 -13.86 20.99 27.68
CA ASP A 121 -13.78 21.02 26.22
C ASP A 121 -14.11 19.62 25.67
N LEU A 122 -15.41 19.35 25.54
CA LEU A 122 -15.91 18.03 25.18
C LEU A 122 -15.51 17.63 23.76
N LEU A 123 -15.56 18.56 22.81
CA LEU A 123 -15.24 18.27 21.41
C LEU A 123 -13.75 17.95 21.24
N ALA A 124 -12.86 18.70 21.89
CA ALA A 124 -11.43 18.40 21.84
C ALA A 124 -11.12 17.05 22.51
N ALA A 125 -11.70 16.78 23.69
CA ALA A 125 -11.47 15.53 24.41
C ALA A 125 -11.94 14.29 23.65
N VAL A 126 -13.16 14.34 23.10
CA VAL A 126 -13.69 13.25 22.26
C VAL A 126 -12.92 13.13 20.95
N GLY A 127 -12.54 14.25 20.33
CA GLY A 127 -11.73 14.27 19.12
C GLY A 127 -10.38 13.56 19.31
N ALA A 128 -9.66 13.88 20.39
CA ALA A 128 -8.41 13.23 20.74
C ALA A 128 -8.58 11.73 21.01
N TRP A 129 -9.67 11.34 21.66
CA TRP A 129 -9.98 9.92 21.87
C TRP A 129 -10.28 9.20 20.56
N LEU A 130 -11.09 9.77 19.67
CA LEU A 130 -11.39 9.20 18.36
C LEU A 130 -10.13 9.10 17.49
N GLU A 131 -9.24 10.08 17.57
CA GLU A 131 -7.95 10.07 16.89
C GLU A 131 -7.05 8.91 17.37
N ALA A 132 -6.97 8.71 18.69
CA ALA A 132 -6.24 7.58 19.29
C ALA A 132 -6.87 6.21 18.95
N LYS A 133 -8.18 6.19 18.64
CA LYS A 133 -8.92 4.99 18.21
C LYS A 133 -9.02 4.85 16.69
N SER A 134 -8.35 5.71 15.94
CA SER A 134 -8.31 5.65 14.48
C SER A 134 -6.98 5.09 13.99
N PRO A 135 -6.96 4.28 12.93
CA PRO A 135 -5.71 3.79 12.34
C PRO A 135 -4.91 4.96 11.74
N ARG A 136 -3.58 4.93 11.81
CA ARG A 136 -2.69 6.01 11.32
C ARG A 136 -2.43 5.96 9.81
N TRP A 137 -2.86 4.89 9.18
CA TRP A 137 -2.83 4.60 7.76
C TRP A 137 -4.11 3.83 7.43
N LEU A 138 -4.45 3.75 6.16
CA LEU A 138 -5.61 3.01 5.66
C LEU A 138 -5.15 1.97 4.64
N MET A 139 -5.94 0.93 4.44
CA MET A 139 -5.75 -0.03 3.35
C MET A 139 -7.08 -0.26 2.65
N GLY A 140 -7.03 -0.29 1.33
CA GLY A 140 -8.22 -0.46 0.51
C GLY A 140 -7.88 -0.99 -0.87
N TRP A 141 -8.91 -1.11 -1.70
CA TRP A 141 -8.77 -1.52 -3.09
C TRP A 141 -9.57 -0.62 -4.02
N ARG A 142 -9.18 -0.60 -5.29
CA ARG A 142 -9.96 0.06 -6.34
C ARG A 142 -11.14 -0.82 -6.72
N ASP A 143 -12.34 -0.32 -6.49
CA ASP A 143 -13.56 -1.02 -6.91
C ASP A 143 -13.70 -1.02 -8.44
N ILE A 144 -13.46 0.12 -9.10
CA ILE A 144 -13.57 0.24 -10.56
C ILE A 144 -12.40 -0.47 -11.24
N THR A 145 -12.68 -1.55 -11.97
CA THR A 145 -11.71 -2.36 -12.70
C THR A 145 -12.41 -3.29 -13.71
N ASN A 146 -11.71 -4.09 -14.50
CA ASN A 146 -12.31 -5.14 -15.33
C ASN A 146 -11.31 -6.31 -15.53
N ALA A 147 -11.76 -7.38 -16.20
CA ALA A 147 -10.94 -8.57 -16.46
C ALA A 147 -9.82 -8.35 -17.50
N THR A 148 -9.87 -7.27 -18.28
CA THR A 148 -8.93 -7.01 -19.39
C THR A 148 -7.88 -5.95 -19.05
N ASN A 149 -8.05 -5.20 -17.96
CA ASN A 149 -7.08 -4.23 -17.44
C ASN A 149 -5.70 -4.86 -17.25
N GLU A 150 -4.65 -4.03 -17.18
CA GLU A 150 -3.30 -4.52 -16.88
C GLU A 150 -3.26 -5.31 -15.57
N ARG A 151 -3.95 -4.79 -14.54
CA ARG A 151 -4.18 -5.44 -13.25
C ARG A 151 -5.66 -5.32 -12.89
N THR A 152 -6.28 -6.44 -12.51
CA THR A 152 -7.67 -6.47 -12.08
C THR A 152 -7.79 -6.11 -10.60
N VAL A 153 -6.90 -6.62 -9.74
CA VAL A 153 -6.89 -6.33 -8.31
C VAL A 153 -5.84 -5.27 -8.02
N ILE A 154 -6.28 -4.07 -7.67
CA ILE A 154 -5.39 -2.98 -7.25
C ILE A 154 -5.73 -2.65 -5.80
N ALA A 155 -4.87 -3.07 -4.89
CA ALA A 155 -4.94 -2.73 -3.48
C ALA A 155 -3.71 -1.92 -3.07
N SER A 156 -3.86 -1.03 -2.09
CA SER A 156 -2.74 -0.26 -1.55
C SER A 156 -2.97 0.11 -0.08
N VAL A 157 -1.87 0.43 0.59
CA VAL A 157 -1.85 1.17 1.85
C VAL A 157 -1.70 2.65 1.54
N LEU A 158 -2.27 3.54 2.35
CA LEU A 158 -2.19 4.99 2.17
C LEU A 158 -2.22 5.73 3.52
N PRO A 159 -1.81 7.00 3.58
CA PRO A 159 -1.87 7.80 4.79
C PRO A 159 -3.31 7.89 5.32
N ARG A 160 -3.47 8.21 6.60
CA ARG A 160 -4.79 8.56 7.15
C ARG A 160 -5.36 9.75 6.37
N ALA A 161 -6.47 9.53 5.69
CA ALA A 161 -7.08 10.50 4.80
C ALA A 161 -8.59 10.26 4.65
N GLY A 162 -9.30 11.22 4.07
CA GLY A 162 -10.63 10.97 3.53
C GLY A 162 -10.54 10.00 2.36
N VAL A 163 -11.52 9.11 2.20
CA VAL A 163 -11.52 8.11 1.13
C VAL A 163 -12.90 8.03 0.47
N GLY A 164 -12.93 8.25 -0.85
CA GLY A 164 -14.13 8.16 -1.68
C GLY A 164 -14.66 6.73 -1.81
N ASN A 165 -15.95 6.59 -2.11
CA ASN A 165 -16.65 5.30 -2.17
C ASN A 165 -16.19 4.36 -3.28
N SER A 166 -15.39 4.82 -4.24
CA SER A 166 -14.73 3.98 -5.25
C SER A 166 -13.50 3.24 -4.73
N MET A 167 -13.05 3.55 -3.50
CA MET A 167 -11.97 2.85 -2.82
C MET A 167 -12.46 2.25 -1.48
N PRO A 168 -13.15 1.10 -1.52
CA PRO A 168 -13.46 0.34 -0.33
C PRO A 168 -12.27 0.13 0.61
N LEU A 169 -12.54 0.28 1.91
CA LEU A 169 -11.53 0.14 2.96
C LEU A 169 -11.66 -1.21 3.67
N MET A 170 -10.52 -1.81 3.97
CA MET A 170 -10.38 -2.90 4.92
C MET A 170 -9.99 -2.28 6.26
N ILE A 171 -10.90 -2.33 7.24
CA ILE A 171 -10.67 -1.85 8.60
C ILE A 171 -10.42 -3.06 9.49
N PHE A 172 -9.29 -3.04 10.19
CA PHE A 172 -8.82 -4.16 11.00
C PHE A 172 -8.89 -3.82 12.48
N SER A 173 -9.03 -4.84 13.32
CA SER A 173 -8.88 -4.71 14.76
C SER A 173 -7.43 -4.34 15.10
N SER A 174 -7.25 -3.44 16.07
CA SER A 174 -5.94 -3.07 16.61
C SER A 174 -5.20 -4.23 17.29
N THR A 175 -5.88 -5.36 17.53
CA THR A 175 -5.29 -6.57 18.10
C THR A 175 -4.57 -7.45 17.09
N ILE A 176 -4.76 -7.20 15.78
CA ILE A 176 -4.13 -7.99 14.72
C ILE A 176 -2.72 -7.43 14.47
N ASN A 177 -1.75 -8.33 14.38
CA ASN A 177 -0.36 -7.96 14.17
C ASN A 177 -0.13 -7.37 12.77
N SER A 178 0.53 -6.20 12.68
CA SER A 178 0.68 -5.43 11.45
C SER A 178 1.43 -6.15 10.32
N TRP A 179 2.31 -7.10 10.61
CA TRP A 179 2.97 -7.87 9.54
C TRP A 179 1.99 -8.69 8.70
N LEU A 180 0.85 -9.10 9.26
CA LEU A 180 -0.20 -9.78 8.49
C LEU A 180 -0.78 -8.87 7.40
N PHE A 181 -0.82 -7.55 7.63
CA PHE A 181 -1.27 -6.60 6.61
C PHE A 181 -0.25 -6.49 5.48
N ALA A 182 1.05 -6.64 5.76
CA ALA A 182 2.08 -6.70 4.72
C ALA A 182 1.95 -7.96 3.86
N CYS A 183 1.69 -9.11 4.49
CA CYS A 183 1.37 -10.35 3.79
C CYS A 183 0.08 -10.23 2.97
N LEU A 184 -0.97 -9.61 3.52
CA LEU A 184 -2.25 -9.42 2.84
C LEU A 184 -2.09 -8.56 1.58
N ILE A 185 -1.47 -7.37 1.68
CA ILE A 185 -1.33 -6.47 0.54
C ILE A 185 -0.44 -7.08 -0.54
N SER A 186 0.59 -7.83 -0.15
CA SER A 186 1.45 -8.53 -1.10
C SER A 186 0.74 -9.69 -1.79
N ASN A 187 -0.06 -10.45 -1.05
CA ASN A 187 -0.86 -11.54 -1.60
C ASN A 187 -1.87 -11.02 -2.63
N LEU A 188 -2.66 -10.00 -2.24
CA LEU A 188 -3.64 -9.34 -3.11
C LEU A 188 -3.01 -8.71 -4.36
N SER A 189 -1.75 -8.28 -4.25
CA SER A 189 -1.00 -7.69 -5.37
C SER A 189 -0.27 -8.74 -6.20
N SER A 190 -0.35 -10.04 -5.86
CA SER A 190 0.27 -11.10 -6.66
C SER A 190 -0.45 -11.29 -7.99
N ILE A 191 0.30 -11.67 -9.02
CA ILE A 191 -0.25 -11.99 -10.34
C ILE A 191 -1.20 -13.20 -10.29
N LEU A 192 -1.07 -14.04 -9.26
CA LEU A 192 -1.86 -15.24 -9.05
C LEU A 192 -3.28 -14.90 -8.55
N VAL A 193 -3.37 -14.02 -7.56
CA VAL A 193 -4.68 -13.50 -7.14
C VAL A 193 -5.34 -12.73 -8.28
N ASP A 194 -4.57 -11.95 -9.05
CA ASP A 194 -5.07 -11.21 -10.21
C ASP A 194 -5.63 -12.16 -11.28
N PHE A 195 -4.93 -13.27 -11.56
CA PHE A 195 -5.38 -14.33 -12.47
C PHE A 195 -6.74 -14.90 -12.05
N ILE A 196 -6.90 -15.25 -10.77
CA ILE A 196 -8.17 -15.79 -10.27
C ILE A 196 -9.27 -14.72 -10.26
N ALA A 197 -8.95 -13.47 -9.91
CA ALA A 197 -9.91 -12.37 -9.92
C ALA A 197 -10.48 -12.12 -11.32
N ARG A 198 -9.65 -12.20 -12.38
CA ARG A 198 -10.09 -12.07 -13.78
C ARG A 198 -11.15 -13.08 -14.19
N HIS A 199 -11.10 -14.29 -13.64
CA HIS A 199 -12.09 -15.33 -13.91
C HIS A 199 -13.40 -15.13 -13.12
N LYS A 200 -13.36 -14.35 -12.04
CA LYS A 200 -14.51 -14.07 -11.18
C LYS A 200 -15.23 -12.78 -11.56
N ILE A 201 -14.55 -11.82 -12.20
CA ILE A 201 -15.13 -10.54 -12.55
C ILE A 201 -15.79 -10.57 -13.94
N GLY A 202 -17.10 -10.32 -13.97
CA GLY A 202 -17.88 -10.22 -15.22
C GLY A 202 -18.16 -8.78 -15.68
N GLY A 203 -17.85 -7.77 -14.85
CA GLY A 203 -18.22 -6.37 -15.09
C GLY A 203 -17.12 -5.38 -14.73
N THR A 204 -17.51 -4.15 -14.41
CA THR A 204 -16.59 -3.02 -14.16
C THR A 204 -16.27 -2.77 -12.68
N HIS A 205 -16.68 -3.68 -11.79
CA HIS A 205 -16.60 -3.50 -10.34
C HIS A 205 -16.07 -4.75 -9.65
N LEU A 206 -15.04 -4.58 -8.82
CA LEU A 206 -14.53 -5.58 -7.88
C LEU A 206 -15.29 -5.45 -6.55
N ASN A 207 -16.59 -5.79 -6.62
CA ASN A 207 -17.52 -5.71 -5.50
C ASN A 207 -17.06 -6.55 -4.30
N TYR A 208 -17.54 -6.18 -3.12
CA TYR A 208 -17.23 -6.86 -1.84
C TYR A 208 -17.37 -8.38 -1.88
N PHE A 209 -18.41 -8.92 -2.53
CA PHE A 209 -18.65 -10.37 -2.57
C PHE A 209 -17.63 -11.09 -3.46
N ILE A 210 -17.10 -10.46 -4.51
CA ILE A 210 -16.02 -11.02 -5.32
C ILE A 210 -14.72 -10.94 -4.52
N TYR A 211 -14.45 -9.77 -3.93
CA TYR A 211 -13.22 -9.52 -3.17
C TYR A 211 -13.07 -10.51 -2.00
N LYS A 212 -14.16 -10.79 -1.26
CA LYS A 212 -14.19 -11.76 -0.16
C LYS A 212 -14.00 -13.22 -0.58
N GLN A 213 -14.03 -13.52 -1.88
CA GLN A 213 -13.81 -14.86 -2.43
C GLN A 213 -12.44 -15.01 -3.11
N LEU A 214 -11.59 -13.97 -3.06
CA LEU A 214 -10.23 -14.07 -3.57
C LEU A 214 -9.42 -15.06 -2.72
N PRO A 215 -8.50 -15.81 -3.32
CA PRO A 215 -7.80 -16.90 -2.65
C PRO A 215 -6.66 -16.39 -1.76
N VAL A 216 -6.95 -15.52 -0.79
CA VAL A 216 -5.95 -14.99 0.14
C VAL A 216 -5.52 -16.10 1.10
N LEU A 217 -4.20 -16.28 1.25
CA LEU A 217 -3.63 -17.25 2.18
C LEU A 217 -3.96 -16.86 3.63
N PRO A 218 -4.33 -17.82 4.50
CA PRO A 218 -4.63 -17.53 5.89
C PRO A 218 -3.36 -17.17 6.68
N PRO A 219 -3.50 -16.50 7.85
CA PRO A 219 -2.36 -16.09 8.68
C PRO A 219 -1.36 -17.19 9.04
N ASP A 220 -1.83 -18.42 9.24
CA ASP A 220 -1.05 -19.60 9.62
C ASP A 220 -0.31 -20.26 8.45
N ALA A 221 -0.53 -19.80 7.21
CA ALA A 221 0.21 -20.25 6.04
C ALA A 221 1.64 -19.67 5.96
N TYR A 222 1.96 -18.67 6.78
CA TYR A 222 3.25 -17.98 6.74
C TYR A 222 4.18 -18.45 7.86
N SER A 223 5.30 -19.06 7.51
CA SER A 223 6.42 -19.34 8.39
C SER A 223 7.29 -18.09 8.62
N THR A 224 8.18 -18.14 9.61
CA THR A 224 9.14 -17.07 9.86
C THR A 224 10.04 -16.78 8.64
N ASP A 225 10.40 -17.81 7.87
CA ASP A 225 11.20 -17.64 6.64
C ASP A 225 10.39 -16.94 5.54
N ASP A 226 9.09 -17.22 5.44
CA ASP A 226 8.20 -16.51 4.51
C ASP A 226 8.10 -15.02 4.86
N LEU A 227 7.98 -14.71 6.15
CA LEU A 227 7.96 -13.33 6.63
C LEU A 227 9.30 -12.62 6.36
N ALA A 228 10.41 -13.31 6.60
CA ALA A 228 11.76 -12.82 6.33
C ALA A 228 11.99 -12.51 4.84
N PHE A 229 11.32 -13.23 3.94
CA PHE A 229 11.34 -12.95 2.50
C PHE A 229 10.38 -11.81 2.11
N ILE A 230 9.12 -11.89 2.52
CA ILE A 230 8.04 -11.00 2.04
C ILE A 230 8.20 -9.58 2.60
N ILE A 231 8.41 -9.45 3.91
CA ILE A 231 8.27 -8.16 4.60
C ILE A 231 9.29 -7.12 4.12
N PRO A 232 10.60 -7.43 3.95
CA PRO A 232 11.56 -6.44 3.44
C PRO A 232 11.18 -5.90 2.05
N ARG A 233 10.57 -6.73 1.20
CA ARG A 233 10.16 -6.36 -0.15
C ARG A 233 8.92 -5.47 -0.10
N VAL A 234 7.94 -5.82 0.72
CA VAL A 234 6.74 -4.96 0.94
C VAL A 234 7.14 -3.61 1.54
N PHE A 235 8.08 -3.59 2.50
CA PHE A 235 8.58 -2.36 3.10
C PHE A 235 9.19 -1.43 2.03
N ALA A 236 10.08 -1.97 1.19
CA ALA A 236 10.73 -1.23 0.11
C ALA A 236 9.77 -0.79 -1.03
N LEU A 237 8.64 -1.48 -1.16
CA LEU A 237 7.58 -1.15 -2.10
C LEU A 237 6.60 -0.11 -1.55
N THR A 238 6.31 -0.09 -0.26
CA THR A 238 5.24 0.74 0.32
C THR A 238 5.73 1.98 1.06
N TYR A 239 6.86 1.91 1.77
CA TYR A 239 7.42 3.04 2.51
C TYR A 239 8.36 3.87 1.64
N THR A 240 7.79 4.66 0.72
CA THR A 240 8.54 5.53 -0.21
C THR A 240 8.31 7.02 0.00
N ALA A 241 7.54 7.41 1.00
CA ALA A 241 7.30 8.81 1.37
C ALA A 241 7.06 8.96 2.88
N TYR A 242 7.24 10.17 3.41
CA TYR A 242 7.09 10.44 4.84
C TYR A 242 5.63 10.45 5.31
N ASP A 243 4.69 10.80 4.43
CA ASP A 243 3.25 10.83 4.73
C ASP A 243 2.68 9.44 5.13
N ILE A 244 3.32 8.36 4.69
CA ILE A 244 2.96 6.98 5.00
C ILE A 244 3.81 6.38 6.15
N ALA A 245 4.56 7.21 6.91
CA ALA A 245 5.42 6.73 7.99
C ALA A 245 4.67 5.96 9.09
N GLY A 246 3.40 6.27 9.34
CA GLY A 246 2.58 5.53 10.32
C GLY A 246 2.44 4.04 9.98
N TRP A 247 2.37 3.69 8.68
CA TRP A 247 2.39 2.29 8.21
C TRP A 247 3.73 1.63 8.47
N ALA A 248 4.83 2.32 8.15
CA ALA A 248 6.18 1.81 8.35
C ALA A 248 6.49 1.56 9.82
N GLU A 249 6.09 2.47 10.70
CA GLU A 249 6.25 2.33 12.14
C GLU A 249 5.43 1.16 12.70
N ASP A 250 4.13 1.07 12.35
CA ASP A 250 3.27 -0.02 12.81
C ASP A 250 3.78 -1.36 12.31
N LEU A 251 4.28 -1.43 11.07
CA LEU A 251 4.90 -2.63 10.52
C LEU A 251 6.18 -2.96 11.29
N TRP A 252 7.13 -2.01 11.43
CA TRP A 252 8.40 -2.20 12.13
C TRP A 252 8.23 -2.73 13.56
N ASN A 253 7.35 -2.09 14.33
CA ASN A 253 7.09 -2.44 15.73
C ASN A 253 6.51 -3.84 15.89
N SER A 254 5.95 -4.38 14.82
CA SER A 254 5.31 -5.69 14.80
C SER A 254 6.25 -6.87 14.48
N LEU A 255 7.49 -6.55 14.06
CA LEU A 255 8.51 -7.52 13.64
C LEU A 255 9.46 -7.91 14.78
N ASP A 256 10.03 -9.12 14.68
CA ASP A 256 11.19 -9.51 15.48
C ASP A 256 12.50 -8.86 14.97
N THR A 257 13.55 -8.97 15.78
CA THR A 257 14.88 -8.42 15.51
C THR A 257 15.49 -8.97 14.21
N ASN A 258 15.25 -10.24 13.86
CA ASN A 258 15.80 -10.85 12.65
C ASN A 258 15.24 -10.20 11.38
N ILE A 259 13.92 -10.05 11.33
CA ILE A 259 13.24 -9.45 10.17
C ILE A 259 13.56 -7.95 10.10
N ARG A 260 13.60 -7.23 11.25
CA ARG A 260 14.07 -5.83 11.27
C ARG A 260 15.47 -5.67 10.69
N ALA A 261 16.40 -6.56 11.04
CA ALA A 261 17.74 -6.56 10.47
C ALA A 261 17.75 -6.82 8.96
N ARG A 262 16.84 -7.65 8.43
CA ARG A 262 16.67 -7.87 6.98
C ARG A 262 16.10 -6.63 6.27
N VAL A 263 15.08 -6.00 6.84
CA VAL A 263 14.52 -4.74 6.34
C VAL A 263 15.61 -3.67 6.26
N TYR A 264 16.38 -3.51 7.35
CA TYR A 264 17.44 -2.52 7.43
C TYR A 264 18.60 -2.80 6.46
N ARG A 265 19.05 -4.06 6.34
CA ARG A 265 20.07 -4.45 5.35
C ARG A 265 19.62 -4.13 3.92
N ARG A 266 18.35 -4.39 3.60
CA ARG A 266 17.78 -4.04 2.30
C ARG A 266 17.79 -2.52 2.08
N PHE A 267 17.34 -1.75 3.07
CA PHE A 267 17.39 -0.29 3.03
C PHE A 267 18.81 0.23 2.78
N GLN A 268 19.82 -0.27 3.49
CA GLN A 268 21.21 0.15 3.29
C GLN A 268 21.72 -0.13 1.88
N ARG A 269 21.47 -1.35 1.36
CA ARG A 269 21.88 -1.72 -0.01
C ARG A 269 21.28 -0.75 -1.03
N GLU A 270 20.00 -0.43 -0.88
CA GLU A 270 19.27 0.41 -1.81
C GLU A 270 19.67 1.89 -1.68
N SER A 271 19.73 2.44 -0.47
CA SER A 271 20.14 3.83 -0.23
C SER A 271 21.58 4.09 -0.67
N ASN A 272 22.50 3.14 -0.46
CA ASN A 272 23.89 3.26 -0.92
C ASN A 272 24.00 3.19 -2.45
N TYR A 273 23.12 2.44 -3.12
CA TYR A 273 23.07 2.42 -4.59
C TYR A 273 22.68 3.79 -5.15
N TYR A 274 21.62 4.42 -4.64
CA TYR A 274 21.17 5.72 -5.14
C TYR A 274 22.13 6.86 -4.80
N ARG A 275 22.72 6.88 -3.60
CA ARG A 275 23.75 7.86 -3.25
C ARG A 275 24.88 7.86 -4.28
N ARG A 276 25.36 6.67 -4.68
CA ARG A 276 26.43 6.50 -5.68
C ARG A 276 26.03 6.96 -7.09
N MET A 277 24.77 6.80 -7.48
CA MET A 277 24.25 7.27 -8.77
C MET A 277 24.06 8.81 -8.81
N SER A 278 23.84 9.45 -7.67
CA SER A 278 23.66 10.91 -7.57
C SER A 278 24.97 11.70 -7.50
N GLU A 279 26.12 11.04 -7.34
CA GLU A 279 27.44 11.68 -7.28
C GLU A 279 28.03 11.85 -8.71
N PRO A 280 28.34 13.08 -9.16
CA PRO A 280 28.72 13.36 -10.54
C PRO A 280 30.07 12.74 -10.99
N GLU A 281 30.91 12.25 -10.07
CA GLU A 281 32.22 11.65 -10.35
C GLU A 281 32.31 10.16 -9.99
N PHE A 282 31.20 9.43 -9.89
CA PHE A 282 31.26 8.00 -9.56
C PHE A 282 31.51 7.15 -10.83
N PRO A 283 32.70 6.55 -11.04
CA PRO A 283 33.01 5.88 -12.29
C PRO A 283 32.20 4.57 -12.44
N PRO A 284 31.59 4.29 -13.61
CA PRO A 284 30.81 3.07 -13.85
C PRO A 284 31.56 1.76 -13.57
N SER A 285 32.90 1.78 -13.73
CA SER A 285 33.77 0.63 -13.44
C SER A 285 33.89 0.30 -11.95
N ARG A 286 33.60 1.24 -11.04
CA ARG A 286 33.47 0.98 -9.59
C ARG A 286 32.10 0.45 -9.21
N ILE A 287 31.03 0.88 -9.88
CA ILE A 287 29.66 0.36 -9.65
C ILE A 287 29.65 -1.16 -9.88
N ALA A 288 30.17 -1.64 -11.02
CA ALA A 288 30.25 -3.07 -11.32
C ALA A 288 31.17 -3.85 -10.35
N LYS A 289 32.25 -3.22 -9.86
CA LYS A 289 33.17 -3.83 -8.88
C LYS A 289 32.57 -3.90 -7.47
N ASP A 290 31.74 -2.93 -7.09
CA ASP A 290 31.06 -2.87 -5.80
C ASP A 290 29.74 -3.67 -5.79
N GLU A 291 29.06 -3.81 -6.94
CA GLU A 291 27.94 -4.75 -7.11
C GLU A 291 28.42 -6.21 -7.07
N ALA A 292 29.63 -6.46 -7.58
CA ALA A 292 30.34 -7.74 -7.44
C ALA A 292 31.03 -7.89 -6.07
N ALA A 293 31.24 -6.79 -5.34
CA ALA A 293 31.69 -6.86 -3.95
C ALA A 293 30.50 -7.37 -3.12
N ALA A 294 30.71 -8.46 -2.39
CA ALA A 294 29.75 -8.89 -1.38
C ALA A 294 29.35 -7.65 -0.57
N PRO A 295 28.04 -7.39 -0.35
CA PRO A 295 27.62 -6.28 0.47
C PRO A 295 28.42 -6.38 1.75
N GLN A 296 29.26 -5.37 2.03
CA GLN A 296 29.99 -5.32 3.30
C GLN A 296 28.90 -5.49 4.35
N GLU A 297 28.87 -6.67 4.99
CA GLU A 297 27.93 -6.88 6.07
C GLU A 297 28.17 -5.72 7.01
N PRO A 298 27.15 -4.91 7.36
CA PRO A 298 27.34 -3.90 8.38
C PRO A 298 27.87 -4.67 9.59
N SER A 299 29.17 -4.54 9.83
CA SER A 299 29.86 -5.30 10.85
C SER A 299 29.23 -4.87 12.17
N TYR A 300 28.33 -5.72 12.68
CA TYR A 300 27.70 -5.68 13.99
C TYR A 300 27.08 -4.33 14.39
N LEU A 301 25.90 -4.02 13.85
CA LEU A 301 24.94 -3.31 14.70
C LEU A 301 24.42 -4.32 15.74
N PRO A 302 24.52 -4.03 17.05
CA PRO A 302 24.00 -4.94 18.07
C PRO A 302 22.48 -5.08 17.93
N ASP A 303 21.90 -6.19 18.40
CA ASP A 303 20.44 -6.41 18.37
C ASP A 303 19.67 -5.23 19.00
N SER A 304 20.25 -4.61 20.03
CA SER A 304 19.72 -3.40 20.68
C SER A 304 19.57 -2.18 19.76
N PHE A 305 20.20 -2.18 18.58
CA PHE A 305 19.93 -1.21 17.53
C PHE A 305 18.53 -1.41 16.92
N PHE A 306 18.14 -2.66 16.68
CA PHE A 306 16.85 -3.03 16.08
C PHE A 306 15.70 -3.03 17.08
N ASP A 307 16.01 -2.99 18.38
CA ASP A 307 15.02 -2.83 19.46
C ASP A 307 14.62 -1.37 19.70
N ARG A 308 15.28 -0.42 19.03
CA ARG A 308 14.95 1.01 19.14
C ARG A 308 13.56 1.29 18.56
N PRO A 309 12.83 2.27 19.12
CA PRO A 309 11.62 2.79 18.49
C PRO A 309 11.92 3.22 17.06
N PHE A 310 10.98 2.95 16.16
CA PHE A 310 11.04 3.45 14.80
C PHE A 310 11.18 4.99 14.81
N SER A 311 12.03 5.51 13.93
CA SER A 311 12.17 6.94 13.73
C SER A 311 12.47 7.22 12.27
N THR A 312 11.77 8.21 11.70
CA THR A 312 11.98 8.69 10.34
C THR A 312 13.35 9.35 10.14
N GLU A 313 14.01 9.76 11.24
CA GLU A 313 15.37 10.30 11.21
C GLU A 313 16.41 9.19 10.94
N PHE A 314 16.24 8.02 11.56
CA PHE A 314 17.17 6.89 11.41
C PHE A 314 16.78 5.96 10.26
N PHE A 315 15.51 5.99 9.86
CA PHE A 315 14.96 5.14 8.82
C PHE A 315 14.06 5.97 7.90
N PRO A 316 14.65 6.78 6.99
CA PRO A 316 13.88 7.55 6.03
C PRO A 316 13.25 6.63 4.97
N PRO A 317 12.30 7.13 4.16
CA PRO A 317 11.66 6.34 3.14
C PRO A 317 12.63 5.74 2.12
N PHE A 318 12.29 4.55 1.61
CA PHE A 318 13.05 3.91 0.55
C PHE A 318 13.04 4.78 -0.71
N PRO A 319 14.20 5.01 -1.36
CA PRO A 319 14.27 5.77 -2.60
C PRO A 319 13.35 5.18 -3.66
N TRP A 320 12.70 6.02 -4.47
CA TRP A 320 11.84 5.55 -5.57
C TRP A 320 12.67 5.07 -6.77
N SER A 321 12.41 3.85 -7.25
CA SER A 321 12.93 3.36 -8.52
C SER A 321 12.00 2.38 -9.22
N PRO A 322 11.60 2.67 -10.47
CA PRO A 322 10.73 1.79 -11.25
C PRO A 322 11.34 0.40 -11.48
N GLU A 323 12.63 0.34 -11.78
CA GLU A 323 13.34 -0.89 -12.10
C GLU A 323 13.40 -1.83 -10.90
N ARG A 324 13.79 -1.29 -9.74
CA ARG A 324 13.81 -2.05 -8.48
C ARG A 324 12.42 -2.53 -8.14
N ARG A 325 11.42 -1.64 -8.20
CA ARG A 325 10.03 -1.98 -7.86
C ARG A 325 9.50 -3.10 -8.75
N ALA A 326 9.85 -3.11 -10.04
CA ALA A 326 9.50 -4.21 -10.94
C ALA A 326 10.12 -5.54 -10.51
N VAL A 327 11.40 -5.54 -10.12
CA VAL A 327 12.08 -6.74 -9.60
C VAL A 327 11.42 -7.22 -8.29
N LEU A 328 11.20 -6.34 -7.32
CA LEU A 328 10.60 -6.71 -6.03
C LEU A 328 9.19 -7.30 -6.18
N ARG A 329 8.37 -6.73 -7.07
CA ARG A 329 7.05 -7.30 -7.38
C ARG A 329 7.18 -8.68 -8.00
N ALA A 330 8.10 -8.87 -8.94
CA ALA A 330 8.33 -10.16 -9.58
C ALA A 330 8.86 -11.22 -8.59
N GLU A 331 9.72 -10.84 -7.65
CA GLU A 331 10.17 -11.71 -6.56
C GLU A 331 9.01 -12.14 -5.67
N LEU A 332 8.10 -11.22 -5.33
CA LEU A 332 6.89 -11.54 -4.58
C LEU A 332 5.97 -12.46 -5.40
N ASP A 333 5.73 -12.18 -6.68
CA ASP A 333 4.91 -13.02 -7.56
C ASP A 333 5.43 -14.47 -7.62
N ALA A 334 6.74 -14.65 -7.82
CA ALA A 334 7.37 -15.97 -7.82
C ALA A 334 7.27 -16.67 -6.46
N TYR A 335 7.42 -15.92 -5.36
CA TYR A 335 7.34 -16.47 -4.01
C TYR A 335 5.91 -16.91 -3.67
N TYR A 336 4.91 -16.09 -4.01
CA TYR A 336 3.51 -16.47 -3.83
C TYR A 336 3.15 -17.69 -4.67
N ALA A 337 3.67 -17.83 -5.89
CA ALA A 337 3.48 -19.06 -6.66
C ALA A 337 3.92 -20.33 -5.92
N ARG A 338 5.05 -20.26 -5.20
CA ARG A 338 5.48 -21.36 -4.33
C ARG A 338 4.57 -21.57 -3.13
N LEU A 339 4.12 -20.49 -2.48
CA LEU A 339 3.18 -20.59 -1.35
C LEU A 339 1.82 -21.18 -1.75
N TYR A 340 1.38 -20.95 -2.99
CA TYR A 340 0.19 -21.59 -3.55
C TYR A 340 0.43 -23.03 -4.01
N GLY A 341 1.66 -23.54 -3.93
CA GLY A 341 2.02 -24.90 -4.33
C GLY A 341 2.05 -25.11 -5.84
N LEU A 342 2.20 -24.05 -6.63
CA LEU A 342 2.32 -24.18 -8.08
C LEU A 342 3.68 -24.75 -8.48
N ASP A 343 3.75 -25.37 -9.65
CA ASP A 343 5.00 -25.62 -10.34
C ASP A 343 5.36 -24.49 -11.34
N ARG A 344 6.55 -24.62 -11.94
CA ARG A 344 7.06 -23.62 -12.88
C ARG A 344 6.25 -23.53 -14.17
N ASP A 345 5.68 -24.62 -14.66
CA ASP A 345 4.87 -24.64 -15.88
C ASP A 345 3.46 -24.08 -15.62
N GLU A 346 2.88 -24.31 -14.45
CA GLU A 346 1.64 -23.66 -14.00
C GLU A 346 1.82 -22.14 -13.88
N LEU A 347 2.95 -21.69 -13.30
CA LEU A 347 3.28 -20.26 -13.27
C LEU A 347 3.45 -19.68 -14.69
N ARG A 348 4.11 -20.40 -15.60
CA ARG A 348 4.22 -20.00 -17.01
C ARG A 348 2.86 -19.92 -17.69
N TYR A 349 1.95 -20.85 -17.39
CA TYR A 349 0.59 -20.82 -17.91
C TYR A 349 -0.17 -19.59 -17.42
N ILE A 350 -0.07 -19.26 -16.12
CA ILE A 350 -0.69 -18.05 -15.57
C ILE A 350 -0.18 -16.80 -16.27
N LEU A 351 1.14 -16.66 -16.43
CA LEU A 351 1.76 -15.51 -17.08
C LEU A 351 1.35 -15.41 -18.55
N ASP A 352 1.49 -16.50 -19.29
CA ASP A 352 1.16 -16.57 -20.71
C ASP A 352 0.93 -18.04 -21.16
N PRO A 353 -0.35 -18.45 -21.29
CA PRO A 353 -0.73 -19.82 -21.61
C PRO A 353 -0.07 -20.39 -22.88
N LYS A 354 0.21 -19.53 -23.86
CA LYS A 354 0.80 -19.94 -25.16
C LYS A 354 2.22 -20.50 -25.01
N ASN A 355 2.91 -20.18 -23.93
CA ASN A 355 4.24 -20.72 -23.65
C ASN A 355 4.24 -22.20 -23.23
N VAL A 356 3.09 -22.71 -22.79
CA VAL A 356 2.92 -24.09 -22.33
C VAL A 356 2.04 -24.87 -23.32
N MET A 357 0.94 -24.26 -23.76
CA MET A 357 -0.06 -24.92 -24.61
C MET A 357 0.22 -24.79 -26.12
N GLY A 358 1.23 -24.01 -26.51
CA GLY A 358 1.57 -23.74 -27.91
C GLY A 358 0.94 -22.45 -28.46
N LYS A 359 1.46 -21.98 -29.59
CA LYS A 359 1.11 -20.67 -30.19
C LYS A 359 -0.35 -20.55 -30.61
N ASP A 360 -0.97 -21.67 -30.96
CA ASP A 360 -2.36 -21.73 -31.44
C ASP A 360 -3.39 -21.78 -30.30
N TYR A 361 -2.94 -21.77 -29.04
CA TYR A 361 -3.84 -21.75 -27.90
C TYR A 361 -4.66 -20.43 -27.87
N PRO A 362 -5.99 -20.49 -27.76
CA PRO A 362 -6.86 -19.34 -28.01
C PRO A 362 -6.89 -18.31 -26.88
N SER A 363 -6.49 -18.70 -25.67
CA SER A 363 -6.63 -17.85 -24.47
C SER A 363 -5.36 -17.08 -24.15
N GLU A 364 -5.55 -15.87 -23.60
CA GLU A 364 -4.48 -15.00 -23.12
C GLU A 364 -4.87 -14.45 -21.74
N THR A 365 -3.93 -14.44 -20.80
CA THR A 365 -4.21 -14.00 -19.43
C THR A 365 -4.02 -12.49 -19.26
N PHE A 366 -2.79 -12.01 -19.45
CA PHE A 366 -2.39 -10.64 -19.16
C PHE A 366 -2.11 -9.85 -20.44
N ARG A 367 -3.02 -9.94 -21.43
CA ARG A 367 -2.82 -9.38 -22.79
C ARG A 367 -2.42 -7.90 -22.79
N VAL A 368 -3.14 -7.05 -22.04
CA VAL A 368 -2.87 -5.60 -22.03
C VAL A 368 -1.52 -5.31 -21.40
N LEU A 369 -1.20 -5.94 -20.25
CA LEU A 369 0.11 -5.82 -19.61
C LEU A 369 1.23 -6.25 -20.56
N LYS A 370 1.11 -7.44 -21.16
CA LYS A 370 2.10 -7.98 -22.11
C LYS A 370 2.29 -7.04 -23.30
N ASN A 371 1.22 -6.55 -23.91
CA ASN A 371 1.31 -5.65 -25.07
C ASN A 371 1.98 -4.31 -24.71
N ASN A 372 1.66 -3.76 -23.53
CA ASN A 372 2.27 -2.52 -23.07
C ASN A 372 3.76 -2.70 -22.75
N GLU A 373 4.15 -3.81 -22.12
CA GLU A 373 5.56 -4.12 -21.88
C GLU A 373 6.33 -4.39 -23.17
N LEU A 374 5.74 -5.10 -24.15
CA LEU A 374 6.36 -5.28 -25.47
C LEU A 374 6.59 -3.95 -26.18
N LYS A 375 5.65 -3.01 -26.08
CA LYS A 375 5.77 -1.68 -26.69
C LYS A 375 6.88 -0.84 -26.03
N VAL A 376 7.02 -0.92 -24.70
CA VAL A 376 7.94 -0.08 -23.94
C VAL A 376 9.35 -0.69 -23.84
N TYR A 377 9.43 -2.00 -23.61
CA TYR A 377 10.69 -2.70 -23.31
C TYR A 377 11.15 -3.66 -24.42
N GLY A 378 10.30 -3.94 -25.42
CA GLY A 378 10.60 -4.92 -26.46
C GLY A 378 10.49 -6.39 -25.98
N GLU A 379 10.10 -6.62 -24.73
CA GLU A 379 9.95 -7.95 -24.13
C GLU A 379 8.76 -8.00 -23.17
N TYR A 380 8.26 -9.21 -22.87
CA TYR A 380 7.31 -9.40 -21.76
C TYR A 380 8.10 -9.41 -20.43
N ARG A 381 8.50 -8.21 -19.98
CA ARG A 381 9.42 -7.98 -18.87
C ARG A 381 8.97 -8.64 -17.56
N THR A 382 7.68 -8.54 -17.22
CA THR A 382 7.11 -9.16 -16.03
C THR A 382 7.33 -10.67 -16.05
N GLN A 383 7.03 -11.35 -17.16
CA GLN A 383 7.26 -12.79 -17.27
C GLN A 383 8.74 -13.14 -17.08
N ARG A 384 9.65 -12.43 -17.75
CA ARG A 384 11.09 -12.69 -17.62
C ARG A 384 11.56 -12.54 -16.17
N LEU A 385 11.16 -11.46 -15.49
CA LEU A 385 11.56 -11.19 -14.11
C LEU A 385 10.98 -12.21 -13.13
N VAL A 386 9.70 -12.59 -13.29
CA VAL A 386 9.05 -13.56 -12.41
C VAL A 386 9.70 -14.93 -12.54
N LEU A 387 9.97 -15.39 -13.77
CA LEU A 387 10.64 -16.67 -13.99
C LEU A 387 12.10 -16.66 -13.54
N ALA A 388 12.81 -15.53 -13.71
CA ALA A 388 14.16 -15.39 -13.18
C ALA A 388 14.18 -15.44 -11.64
N ALA A 389 13.21 -14.80 -10.99
CA ALA A 389 13.07 -14.87 -9.54
C ALA A 389 12.73 -16.29 -9.07
N TRP A 390 11.82 -16.99 -9.76
CA TRP A 390 11.52 -18.40 -9.51
C TRP A 390 12.80 -19.25 -9.52
N ASP A 391 13.57 -19.17 -10.61
CA ASP A 391 14.78 -19.95 -10.80
C ASP A 391 15.85 -19.64 -9.73
N ALA A 392 15.95 -18.38 -9.28
CA ALA A 392 16.85 -17.99 -8.21
C ALA A 392 16.41 -18.51 -6.82
N ILE A 393 15.10 -18.56 -6.54
CA ILE A 393 14.58 -19.12 -5.29
C ILE A 393 14.79 -20.65 -5.27
N GLU A 394 14.61 -21.35 -6.40
CA GLU A 394 14.89 -22.80 -6.48
C GLU A 394 16.36 -23.14 -6.20
N LYS A 395 17.28 -22.30 -6.66
CA LYS A 395 18.73 -22.48 -6.41
C LYS A 395 19.18 -22.03 -5.02
N GLY A 396 18.30 -21.41 -4.23
CA GLY A 396 18.65 -20.82 -2.93
C GLY A 396 19.48 -19.54 -3.05
N GLU A 397 19.55 -18.93 -4.24
CA GLU A 397 20.26 -17.67 -4.51
C GLU A 397 19.48 -16.45 -4.02
N LEU A 398 18.16 -16.59 -3.88
CA LEU A 398 17.25 -15.55 -3.39
C LEU A 398 16.55 -16.00 -2.10
N THR A 399 16.88 -15.33 -0.99
CA THR A 399 16.34 -15.60 0.36
C THR A 399 15.75 -14.36 1.03
#